data_AF-A0A660WFT1-F1
#
_entry.id   AF-A0A660WFT1-F1
#
_cell.length_a   1.000
_cell.length_b   1.000
_cell.length_c   1.000
_cell.angle_alpha   90.00
_cell.angle_beta   90.00
_cell.angle_gamma   90.00
#
_symmetry.space_group_name_H-M   'P 1'
#
loop_
_entity.id
_entity.type
_entity.pdbx_description
1 polymer ?
#
loop_
_entity_poly.entity_id
_entity_poly.type
_entity_poly.pdbx_seq_one_letter_code
_entity_poly.pdbx_strand_id
1 'polypeptide(L)' 'MGDGRSIAILAGGFSSERDVSLKSGEAVERGLRQAGWRTTLVDVRGPDIPEMSLPFDAFFIALHGKFGEDGALQEML' A
#
# COMPACT_ATOMS: atom_id res chain seq x y z
N MET A 1 24.39 3.32 -9.14
CA MET A 1 23.63 2.31 -8.36
C MET A 1 22.22 2.88 -8.15
N GLY A 2 21.49 3.05 -9.24
CA GLY A 2 20.11 3.54 -9.28
C GLY A 2 19.31 2.57 -10.16
N ASP A 3 17.99 2.71 -10.23
CA ASP A 3 17.10 1.98 -11.15
C ASP A 3 16.56 0.63 -10.64
N GLY A 4 16.39 0.47 -9.33
CA GLY A 4 15.52 -0.57 -8.79
C GLY A 4 14.12 -0.01 -8.59
N ARG A 5 13.22 -0.19 -9.57
CA ARG A 5 11.82 0.27 -9.48
C ARG A 5 11.18 -0.24 -8.19
N SER A 6 10.71 0.69 -7.36
CA SER A 6 10.30 0.48 -5.98
C SER A 6 8.82 0.82 -5.80
N ILE A 7 8.08 -0.10 -5.19
CA ILE A 7 6.62 0.02 -5.00
C ILE A 7 6.30 -0.03 -3.51
N ALA A 8 5.59 0.98 -3.01
CA ALA A 8 4.98 0.92 -1.69
C ALA A 8 3.60 0.26 -1.79
N ILE A 9 3.29 -0.65 -0.88
CA ILE A 9 2.00 -1.33 -0.82
C ILE A 9 1.29 -0.86 0.45
N LEU A 10 0.20 -0.11 0.28
CA LEU A 10 -0.57 0.44 1.39
C LEU A 10 -1.60 -0.62 1.84
N ALA A 11 -1.46 -1.13 3.06
CA ALA A 11 -2.31 -2.17 3.62
C ALA A 11 -2.71 -1.84 5.07
N GLY A 12 -3.67 -2.58 5.63
CA GLY A 12 -4.24 -2.34 6.96
C GLY A 12 -5.46 -1.44 6.91
N GLY A 13 -5.33 -0.22 7.41
CA GLY A 13 -6.45 0.69 7.67
C GLY A 13 -7.02 0.56 9.09
N PHE A 14 -8.06 1.34 9.35
CA PHE A 14 -8.75 1.46 10.65
C PHE A 14 -10.16 0.84 10.64
N SER A 15 -10.50 0.10 9.59
CA SER A 15 -11.76 -0.63 9.48
C SER A 15 -11.69 -2.00 10.18
N SER A 16 -12.85 -2.64 10.37
CA SER A 16 -12.93 -4.05 10.83
C SER A 16 -12.28 -5.04 9.85
N GLU A 17 -11.90 -4.60 8.64
CA GLU A 17 -11.32 -5.41 7.57
C GLU A 17 -9.79 -5.32 7.52
N ARG A 18 -9.18 -4.69 8.53
CA ARG A 18 -7.73 -4.49 8.64
C ARG A 18 -6.91 -5.77 8.43
N ASP A 19 -7.26 -6.86 9.10
CA ASP A 19 -6.56 -8.14 8.96
C ASP A 19 -6.65 -8.72 7.55
N VAL A 20 -7.78 -8.48 6.86
CA VAL A 20 -7.97 -8.88 5.46
C VAL A 20 -7.07 -8.04 4.56
N SER A 21 -7.05 -6.72 4.77
CA SER A 21 -6.18 -5.80 4.02
C SER A 21 -4.69 -6.14 4.17
N LEU A 22 -4.22 -6.43 5.39
CA LEU A 22 -2.83 -6.83 5.63
C LEU A 22 -2.47 -8.12 4.87
N LYS A 23 -3.33 -9.14 4.94
CA LYS A 23 -3.14 -10.40 4.20
C LYS A 23 -3.09 -10.19 2.69
N SER A 24 -3.96 -9.32 2.17
CA SER A 24 -3.97 -8.94 0.75
C SER A 24 -2.68 -8.21 0.38
N GLY A 25 -2.22 -7.26 1.19
CA GLY A 25 -0.96 -6.54 0.98
C GLY A 25 0.26 -7.45 0.98
N GLU A 26 0.33 -8.41 1.90
CA GLU A 26 1.39 -9.43 1.92
C GLU A 26 1.37 -10.33 0.67
N ALA A 27 0.19 -10.70 0.18
CA ALA A 27 0.06 -11.48 -1.04
C ALA A 27 0.58 -10.71 -2.27
N VAL A 28 0.22 -9.42 -2.37
CA VAL A 28 0.72 -8.52 -3.41
C VAL A 28 2.25 -8.36 -3.30
N GLU A 29 2.77 -8.16 -2.09
CA GLU A 29 4.21 -8.01 -1.85
C GLU A 29 4.99 -9.22 -2.34
N ARG A 30 4.52 -10.43 -2.01
CA ARG A 30 5.14 -11.66 -2.50
C ARG A 30 5.15 -11.75 -4.01
N GLY A 31 4.04 -11.42 -4.68
CA GLY A 31 3.94 -11.45 -6.14
C GLY A 31 4.89 -10.45 -6.81
N LEU A 32 4.95 -9.22 -6.31
CA LEU A 32 5.82 -8.18 -6.84
C LEU A 32 7.31 -8.49 -6.62
N ARG A 33 7.67 -9.03 -5.45
CA ARG A 33 9.05 -9.49 -5.19
C ARG A 33 9.45 -10.63 -6.12
N GLN A 34 8.56 -11.59 -6.39
CA GLN A 34 8.80 -12.67 -7.36
C GLN A 34 8.99 -12.13 -8.78
N ALA A 35 8.29 -11.05 -9.13
CA ALA A 35 8.45 -10.35 -10.41
C ALA A 35 9.70 -9.44 -10.47
N GLY A 36 10.53 -9.42 -9.43
CA GLY A 36 11.81 -8.69 -9.41
C GLY A 36 11.70 -7.22 -8.95
N TRP A 37 10.56 -6.80 -8.42
CA TRP A 37 10.37 -5.44 -7.91
C TRP A 37 10.87 -5.31 -6.47
N ARG A 38 11.35 -4.12 -6.12
CA ARG A 38 11.57 -3.76 -4.72
C ARG A 38 10.25 -3.30 -4.13
N THR A 39 9.89 -3.83 -2.97
CA THR A 39 8.62 -3.48 -2.34
C THR A 39 8.78 -3.11 -0.87
N THR A 40 7.84 -2.32 -0.38
CA THR A 40 7.69 -2.02 1.05
C THR A 40 6.22 -2.07 1.40
N LEU A 41 5.84 -2.98 2.31
CA LEU A 41 4.50 -3.02 2.87
C LEU A 41 4.36 -1.93 3.95
N VAL A 42 3.42 -1.02 3.76
CA VAL A 42 3.13 0.09 4.67
C VAL A 42 1.79 -0.18 5.35
N ASP A 43 1.84 -0.38 6.65
CA ASP A 43 0.66 -0.54 7.50
C ASP A 43 0.05 0.84 7.84
N VAL A 44 -1.02 1.19 7.15
CA VAL A 44 -1.79 2.41 7.38
C VAL A 44 -2.65 2.24 8.62
N ARG A 45 -2.48 3.13 9.61
CA ARG A 45 -3.19 3.04 10.91
C ARG A 45 -4.17 4.19 11.19
N GLY A 46 -4.24 5.17 10.31
CA GLY A 46 -5.09 6.36 10.47
C GLY A 46 -5.33 7.09 9.14
N PRO A 47 -6.13 8.17 9.16
CA PRO A 47 -6.42 8.98 7.97
C PRO A 47 -5.21 9.78 7.49
N ASP A 48 -4.23 10.01 8.38
CA ASP A 48 -2.93 10.56 8.03
C ASP A 48 -2.13 9.49 7.28
N ILE A 49 -2.30 9.46 5.96
CA ILE A 49 -1.29 8.85 5.09
C ILE A 49 -0.06 9.72 5.27
N PRO A 50 1.10 9.16 5.70
CA PRO A 50 2.31 9.96 5.85
C PRO A 50 2.55 10.71 4.54
N GLU A 51 2.82 12.02 4.60
CA GLU A 51 3.10 12.85 3.42
C GLU A 51 3.95 12.02 2.45
N MET A 52 3.37 11.66 1.30
CA MET A 52 3.95 10.70 0.34
C MET A 52 5.08 11.35 -0.47
N SER A 53 5.99 12.05 0.23
CA SER A 53 7.32 12.43 -0.24
C SER A 53 8.29 11.24 -0.31
N LEU A 54 7.76 10.03 -0.20
CA LEU A 54 8.54 8.80 -0.14
C LEU A 54 9.14 8.48 -1.52
N PRO A 55 10.38 7.97 -1.59
CA PRO A 55 11.11 7.77 -2.84
C PRO A 55 10.65 6.51 -3.59
N PHE A 56 9.34 6.27 -3.68
CA PHE A 56 8.75 5.14 -4.41
C PHE A 56 8.33 5.57 -5.80
N ASP A 57 8.50 4.67 -6.77
CA ASP A 57 8.10 4.88 -8.16
C ASP A 57 6.59 4.70 -8.35
N ALA A 58 5.93 3.93 -7.47
CA ALA A 58 4.49 3.75 -7.46
C ALA A 58 3.96 3.30 -6.09
N PHE A 59 2.65 3.51 -5.88
CA PHE A 59 1.91 3.00 -4.73
C PHE A 59 0.85 1.99 -5.19
N PHE A 60 0.78 0.84 -4.53
CA PHE A 60 -0.27 -0.15 -4.69
C PHE A 60 -1.20 -0.10 -3.47
N ILE A 61 -2.47 0.19 -3.71
CA ILE A 61 -3.48 0.28 -2.65
C ILE A 61 -4.07 -1.11 -2.42
N ALA A 62 -3.86 -1.67 -1.23
CA ALA A 62 -4.46 -2.91 -0.75
C ALA A 62 -5.37 -2.68 0.49
N LEU A 63 -5.80 -1.45 0.74
CA LEU A 63 -6.75 -1.11 1.81
C LEU A 63 -8.14 -1.68 1.53
N HIS A 64 -8.84 -2.14 2.57
CA HIS A 64 -10.21 -2.68 2.49
C HIS A 64 -11.15 -1.94 3.45
N GLY A 65 -12.40 -1.78 3.03
CA GLY A 65 -13.43 -1.01 3.72
C GLY A 65 -13.54 0.41 3.20
N LYS A 66 -14.45 1.19 3.81
CA LYS A 66 -14.89 2.52 3.33
C LYS A 66 -13.72 3.34 2.75
N PHE A 67 -12.67 3.58 3.54
CA PHE A 67 -11.54 4.43 3.15
C PHE A 67 -10.72 4.00 1.91
N GLY A 68 -10.78 2.73 1.49
CA GLY A 68 -10.09 2.24 0.28
C GLY A 68 -11.00 2.09 -0.94
N GLU A 69 -12.28 1.77 -0.72
CA GLU A 69 -13.25 1.49 -1.78
C GLU A 69 -14.21 2.65 -2.06
N ASP A 70 -14.25 3.68 -1.22
CA ASP A 70 -15.16 4.84 -1.35
C ASP A 70 -14.59 6.00 -2.17
N GLY A 71 -13.34 5.92 -2.62
CA GLY A 71 -12.70 6.97 -3.43
C GLY A 71 -11.84 7.96 -2.63
N ALA A 72 -11.95 8.01 -1.30
CA ALA A 72 -11.28 9.04 -0.48
C ALA A 72 -9.75 8.94 -0.56
N LEU A 73 -9.21 7.72 -0.64
CA LEU A 73 -7.77 7.50 -0.81
C LEU A 73 -7.29 7.84 -2.23
N GLN A 74 -8.13 7.60 -3.24
CA GLN A 74 -7.84 7.90 -4.63
C GLN A 74 -7.78 9.41 -4.90
N GLU A 75 -8.46 10.24 -4.11
CA GLU A 75 -8.35 11.70 -4.18
C GLU A 75 -7.05 12.25 -3.57
N MET A 76 -6.30 11.46 -2.79
CA MET A 76 -5.07 11.88 -2.08
C MET A 76 -3.76 11.45 -2.76
N LEU A 77 -3.82 10.65 -3.83
CA LEU A 77 -2.69 10.08 -4.58
C LEU A 77 -2.49 10.79 -5.92
#